data_AF-A0A943KEG5-F1
#
_entry.id   AF-A0A943KEG5-F1
#
_cell.length_a   1.000
_cell.length_b   1.000
_cell.length_c   1.000
_cell.angle_alpha   90.00
_cell.angle_beta   90.00
_cell.angle_gamma   90.00
#
_symmetry.space_group_name_H-M   'P 1'
#
loop_
_entity.id
_entity.type
_entity.pdbx_description
1 polymer ?
#
loop_
_entity_poly.entity_id
_entity_poly.type
_entity_poly.pdbx_seq_one_letter_code
_entity_poly.pdbx_strand_id
1 'polypeptide(L)'
;MRTVLLSLKPEVFQNVLSGKKIYEHRKVFPDGPVTAYIYISRPVQALAGIMYLRNKKEIIEWEKTYKDDCTALERIDEYLKHHKVAMEIQKFQNTTSVSLDKIKKVFSK
;
A
#
# COMPACT_ATOMS: atom_id res chain seq x y z
N MET A 1 -10.97 -6.94 12.00
CA MET A 1 -10.11 -6.93 10.81
C MET A 1 -10.91 -6.31 9.68
N ARG A 2 -10.46 -5.19 9.11
CA ARG A 2 -11.18 -4.48 8.04
C ARG A 2 -10.74 -5.00 6.68
N THR A 3 -11.67 -5.04 5.71
CA THR A 3 -11.38 -5.44 4.34
C THR A 3 -11.50 -4.23 3.42
N VAL A 4 -10.49 -3.99 2.59
CA VAL A 4 -10.45 -2.85 1.66
C VAL A 4 -9.98 -3.29 0.28
N LEU A 5 -10.22 -2.45 -0.73
CA LEU A 5 -9.63 -2.56 -2.05
C LEU A 5 -8.61 -1.43 -2.21
N LEU A 6 -7.37 -1.78 -2.56
CA LEU A 6 -6.31 -0.80 -2.87
C LEU A 6 -5.89 -0.93 -4.34
N SER A 7 -5.74 0.22 -4.98
CA SER A 7 -5.22 0.32 -6.35
C SER A 7 -3.74 0.67 -6.32
N LEU A 8 -2.92 -0.12 -7.00
CA LEU A 8 -1.49 0.12 -7.18
C LEU A 8 -1.15 0.32 -8.66
N LYS A 9 -0.19 1.21 -8.93
CA LYS A 9 0.46 1.23 -10.25
C LYS A 9 1.27 -0.07 -10.46
N PRO A 10 1.45 -0.54 -11.70
CA PRO A 10 2.22 -1.74 -12.00
C PRO A 10 3.63 -1.73 -11.39
N GLU A 11 4.35 -0.62 -11.49
CA GLU A 11 5.70 -0.45 -10.91
C GLU A 11 5.71 -0.58 -9.38
N VAL A 12 4.67 -0.04 -8.72
CA VAL A 12 4.52 -0.14 -7.26
C VAL A 12 4.19 -1.57 -6.86
N PHE A 13 3.38 -2.26 -7.65
CA PHE A 13 3.08 -3.68 -7.45
C PHE A 13 4.36 -4.53 -7.54
N GLN A 14 5.22 -4.29 -8.54
CA GLN A 14 6.52 -4.97 -8.64
C GLN A 14 7.43 -4.70 -7.42
N ASN A 15 7.41 -3.47 -6.88
CA ASN A 15 8.14 -3.17 -5.65
C ASN A 15 7.60 -3.92 -4.43
N VAL A 16 6.31 -4.22 -4.38
CA VAL A 16 5.74 -5.09 -3.33
C VAL A 16 6.23 -6.53 -3.52
N LEU A 17 6.17 -7.04 -4.75
CA LEU A 17 6.61 -8.42 -5.06
C LEU A 17 8.09 -8.64 -4.76
N SER A 18 8.94 -7.66 -5.05
CA SER A 18 10.38 -7.74 -4.79
C SER A 18 10.75 -7.49 -3.33
N GLY A 19 9.79 -7.14 -2.47
CA GLY A 19 10.04 -6.77 -1.08
C GLY A 19 10.67 -5.38 -0.90
N LYS A 20 10.90 -4.61 -1.97
CA LYS A 20 11.42 -3.24 -1.88
C LYS A 20 10.45 -2.29 -1.18
N LYS A 21 9.14 -2.49 -1.36
CA LYS A 21 8.09 -1.73 -0.68
C LYS A 21 7.57 -2.53 0.51
N ILE A 22 7.96 -2.09 1.71
CA ILE A 22 7.57 -2.70 2.98
C ILE A 22 6.48 -1.89 3.73
N TYR A 23 6.20 -0.67 3.30
CA TYR A 23 5.14 0.18 3.85
C TYR A 23 4.18 0.69 2.78
N GLU A 24 2.89 0.79 3.14
CA GLU A 24 1.87 1.53 2.40
C GLU A 24 1.61 2.89 3.06
N HIS A 25 1.95 3.97 2.36
CA HIS A 25 1.84 5.35 2.87
C HIS A 25 0.49 5.97 2.47
N ARG A 26 -0.18 6.62 3.42
CA ARG A 26 -1.48 7.26 3.21
C ARG A 26 -1.61 8.54 4.04
N LYS A 27 -2.49 9.43 3.60
CA LYS A 27 -2.85 10.63 4.38
C LYS A 27 -3.71 10.27 5.60
N VAL A 28 -4.64 9.35 5.41
CA VAL A 28 -5.50 8.76 6.45
C VAL A 28 -5.63 7.28 6.14
N PHE A 29 -5.59 6.43 7.17
CA PHE A 29 -5.82 5.00 7.02
C PHE A 29 -6.59 4.44 8.24
N PRO A 30 -7.44 3.42 8.05
CA PRO A 30 -8.17 2.81 9.15
C PRO A 30 -7.23 2.25 10.22
N ASP A 31 -7.65 2.38 11.48
CA ASP A 31 -6.94 1.76 12.60
C ASP A 31 -7.13 0.24 12.65
N GLY A 32 -6.17 -0.43 13.29
CA GLY A 32 -6.14 -1.89 13.44
C GLY A 32 -5.75 -2.66 12.17
N PRO A 33 -5.77 -4.00 12.22
CA PRO A 33 -5.37 -4.85 11.10
C PRO A 33 -6.31 -4.73 9.89
N VAL A 34 -5.71 -4.59 8.70
CA VAL A 34 -6.40 -4.45 7.42
C VAL A 34 -5.97 -5.56 6.45
N THR A 35 -6.96 -6.15 5.78
CA THR A 35 -6.77 -7.03 4.62
C THR A 35 -7.15 -6.25 3.37
N ALA A 36 -6.17 -6.00 2.49
CA ALA A 36 -6.37 -5.27 1.25
C ALA A 36 -6.34 -6.22 0.05
N TYR A 37 -7.41 -6.26 -0.73
CA TYR A 37 -7.36 -6.82 -2.08
C TYR A 37 -6.68 -5.81 -3.00
N ILE A 38 -5.77 -6.29 -3.85
CA ILE A 38 -4.93 -5.43 -4.68
C ILE A 38 -5.41 -5.44 -6.13
N TYR A 39 -5.86 -4.28 -6.59
CA TYR A 39 -6.10 -3.98 -7.98
C TYR A 39 -4.87 -3.32 -8.59
N ILE A 40 -4.37 -3.87 -9.69
CA ILE A 40 -3.30 -3.26 -10.47
C ILE A 40 -3.95 -2.36 -11.52
N SER A 41 -3.58 -1.08 -11.52
CA SER A 41 -4.13 -0.09 -12.45
C SER A 41 -3.64 -0.31 -13.89
N ARG A 42 -3.96 0.63 -14.78
CA ARG A 42 -3.49 0.59 -16.18
C ARG A 42 -1.96 0.41 -16.26
N PRO A 43 -1.47 -0.37 -17.24
CA PRO A 43 -2.24 -1.06 -18.30
C PRO A 43 -2.79 -2.45 -17.89
N VAL A 44 -2.50 -2.95 -16.69
CA VAL A 44 -2.85 -4.32 -16.27
C VAL A 44 -4.34 -4.48 -15.99
N GLN A 45 -4.92 -3.54 -15.23
CA GLN A 45 -6.36 -3.51 -14.91
C GLN A 45 -6.93 -4.83 -14.39
N ALA A 46 -6.35 -5.38 -13.32
CA ALA A 46 -6.77 -6.67 -12.76
C ALA A 46 -6.62 -6.73 -11.23
N LEU A 47 -7.45 -7.55 -10.57
CA LEU A 47 -7.22 -7.99 -9.19
C LEU A 47 -6.17 -9.10 -9.20
N ALA A 48 -5.11 -8.98 -8.40
CA ALA A 48 -3.97 -9.89 -8.48
C ALA A 48 -3.26 -10.20 -7.15
N GLY A 49 -3.80 -9.76 -6.02
CA GLY A 49 -3.17 -10.08 -4.74
C GLY A 49 -3.98 -9.72 -3.51
N ILE A 50 -3.50 -10.24 -2.38
CA ILE A 50 -3.99 -9.93 -1.04
C ILE A 50 -2.80 -9.43 -0.22
N MET A 51 -2.96 -8.26 0.40
CA MET A 51 -1.98 -7.61 1.23
C MET A 51 -2.49 -7.50 2.66
N TYR A 52 -1.69 -7.95 3.62
CA TYR A 52 -2.01 -7.88 5.04
C TYR A 52 -1.22 -6.74 5.67
N LEU A 53 -1.95 -5.75 6.18
CA LEU A 53 -1.42 -4.50 6.70
C LEU A 53 -1.64 -4.41 8.21
N ARG A 54 -0.58 -4.14 8.97
CA ARG A 54 -0.61 -3.97 10.43
C ARG A 54 0.35 -2.87 10.86
N ASN A 55 0.48 -2.67 12.18
CA ASN A 55 1.46 -1.79 12.81
C ASN A 55 1.47 -0.40 12.18
N LYS A 56 0.31 0.28 12.22
CA LYS A 56 0.18 1.66 11.77
C LYS A 56 1.19 2.53 12.52
N LYS A 57 1.99 3.30 11.78
CA LYS A 57 2.93 4.27 12.32
C LYS A 57 2.59 5.66 11.82
N GLU A 58 2.71 6.65 12.69
CA GLU A 58 2.72 8.06 12.30
C GLU A 58 4.13 8.38 11.76
N ILE A 59 4.21 8.91 10.53
CA ILE A 59 5.49 9.16 9.85
C ILE A 59 6.33 10.18 10.63
N ILE A 60 5.68 11.12 11.32
CA ILE A 60 6.35 12.15 12.14
C ILE A 60 7.22 11.54 13.26
N GLU A 61 6.88 10.34 13.74
CA GLU A 61 7.68 9.67 14.78
C GLU A 61 9.05 9.22 14.26
N TRP A 62 9.21 9.10 12.94
CA TRP A 62 10.48 8.75 12.32
C TRP A 62 11.51 9.87 12.43
N GLU A 63 11.11 11.14 12.54
CA GLU A 63 12.06 12.24 12.78
C GLU A 63 12.90 12.00 14.04
N LYS A 64 12.28 11.46 15.09
CA LYS A 64 12.99 11.09 16.32
C LYS A 64 13.94 9.91 16.11
N THR A 65 13.56 8.97 15.25
CA THR A 65 14.34 7.75 14.97
C THR A 65 15.56 8.06 14.10
N TYR A 66 15.40 8.98 13.14
CA TYR A 66 16.43 9.36 12.17
C TYR A 66 16.99 10.77 12.42
N LYS A 67 16.94 11.24 13.68
CA LYS A 67 17.34 12.60 14.07
C LYS A 67 18.77 12.98 13.64
N ASP A 68 19.66 12.00 13.48
CA ASP A 68 21.06 12.19 13.14
C ASP A 68 21.34 12.00 11.63
N ASP A 69 20.32 11.72 10.81
CA ASP A 69 20.41 11.54 9.35
C ASP A 69 19.65 12.66 8.63
N CYS A 70 20.37 13.74 8.29
CA CYS A 70 19.79 14.90 7.61
C CYS A 70 19.06 14.54 6.30
N THR A 71 19.60 13.59 5.52
CA THR A 71 18.99 13.18 4.26
C THR A 71 17.70 12.40 4.49
N ALA A 72 17.64 11.58 5.55
CA ALA A 72 16.39 10.94 5.95
C ALA A 72 15.35 11.96 6.43
N LEU A 73 15.77 12.98 7.20
CA LEU A 73 14.87 14.03 7.68
C LEU A 73 14.26 14.86 6.53
N GLU A 74 15.06 15.25 5.53
CA GLU A 74 14.55 15.94 4.33
C GLU A 74 13.50 15.10 3.59
N ARG A 75 13.76 13.79 3.46
CA ARG A 75 12.79 12.86 2.85
C ARG A 75 11.53 12.72 3.70
N ILE A 76 11.65 12.68 5.02
CA ILE A 76 10.50 12.60 5.93
C ILE A 76 9.63 13.84 5.79
N ASP A 77 10.22 15.05 5.82
CA ASP A 77 9.50 16.32 5.64
C ASP A 77 8.75 16.36 4.30
N GLU A 78 9.42 15.98 3.21
CA GLU A 78 8.80 15.93 1.88
C GLU A 78 7.62 14.96 1.84
N TYR A 79 7.76 13.78 2.45
CA TYR A 79 6.67 12.80 2.49
C TYR A 79 5.49 13.27 3.35
N LEU A 80 5.73 14.00 4.44
CA LEU A 80 4.71 14.52 5.36
C LEU A 80 3.75 15.52 4.68
N LYS A 81 4.17 16.17 3.59
CA LYS A 81 3.31 17.04 2.76
C LYS A 81 2.11 16.30 2.16
N HIS A 82 2.25 15.00 1.89
CA HIS A 82 1.23 14.19 1.21
C HIS A 82 0.70 13.02 2.02
N HIS A 83 1.51 12.49 2.94
CA HIS A 83 1.23 11.28 3.71
C HIS A 83 1.47 11.52 5.18
N LYS A 84 0.63 10.96 6.05
CA LYS A 84 0.80 11.09 7.51
C LYS A 84 1.13 9.76 8.17
N VAL A 85 0.64 8.68 7.58
CA VAL A 85 0.69 7.34 8.17
C VAL A 85 1.32 6.34 7.22
N ALA A 86 2.04 5.39 7.79
CA ALA A 86 2.61 4.24 7.12
C ALA A 86 2.03 2.96 7.72
N MET A 87 1.55 2.07 6.86
CA MET A 87 1.07 0.73 7.25
C MET A 87 2.09 -0.31 6.85
N GLU A 88 2.53 -1.13 7.79
CA GLU A 88 3.51 -2.17 7.53
C GLU A 88 2.87 -3.32 6.74
N ILE A 89 3.52 -3.70 5.64
CA ILE A 89 3.14 -4.85 4.82
C ILE A 89 3.71 -6.10 5.49
N GLN A 90 2.88 -6.77 6.28
CA GLN A 90 3.26 -7.99 7.00
C GLN A 90 3.43 -9.19 6.07
N LYS A 91 2.53 -9.28 5.09
CA LYS A 91 2.49 -10.38 4.12
C LYS A 91 1.83 -9.89 2.86
N PHE A 92 2.36 -10.33 1.73
CA PHE A 92 1.72 -10.22 0.45
C PHE A 92 1.54 -11.62 -0.15
N GLN A 93 0.36 -11.90 -0.68
CA GLN A 93 0.01 -13.17 -1.32
C GLN A 93 -0.48 -12.88 -2.73
N ASN A 94 0.24 -13.42 -3.72
CA ASN A 94 -0.23 -13.44 -5.10
C ASN A 94 -1.49 -14.30 -5.21
N THR A 95 -2.43 -13.85 -6.05
CA THR A 95 -3.61 -14.63 -6.42
C THR A 95 -3.66 -14.82 -7.91
N THR A 96 -4.58 -15.65 -8.39
CA THR A 96 -4.95 -15.66 -9.80
C THR A 96 -5.39 -14.26 -10.21
N SER A 97 -4.93 -13.81 -11.38
CA SER A 97 -5.33 -12.52 -11.94
C SER A 97 -6.77 -12.57 -12.44
N VAL A 98 -7.59 -11.62 -12.02
CA VAL A 98 -8.96 -11.43 -12.50
C VAL A 98 -9.05 -10.07 -13.16
N SER A 99 -9.17 -10.05 -14.50
CA SER A 99 -9.25 -8.81 -15.26
C SER A 99 -10.51 -8.01 -14.93
N LEU A 100 -10.41 -6.68 -15.02
CA LEU A 100 -11.54 -5.78 -14.81
C LEU A 100 -12.71 -6.10 -15.73
N ASP A 101 -12.44 -6.50 -16.97
CA ASP A 101 -13.49 -6.86 -17.93
C ASP A 101 -14.25 -8.11 -17.50
N LYS A 102 -13.55 -9.11 -16.95
CA LYS A 102 -14.19 -10.31 -16.38
C LYS A 102 -15.06 -9.94 -15.17
N ILE A 103 -14.56 -9.06 -14.29
CA ILE A 103 -15.33 -8.56 -13.14
C ILE A 103 -16.60 -7.85 -13.62
N LYS A 104 -16.48 -6.92 -14.59
CA LYS A 104 -17.62 -6.18 -15.14
C LYS A 104 -18.67 -7.07 -15.78
N LYS A 105 -18.30 -8.19 -16.40
CA LYS A 105 -19.26 -9.15 -16.98
C LYS A 105 -20.05 -9.91 -15.93
N VAL A 106 -19.46 -10.18 -14.76
CA VAL A 106 -20.14 -10.88 -13.65
C VAL A 106 -21.04 -9.94 -12.87
N PHE A 107 -20.61 -8.68 -12.71
CA PHE A 107 -21.32 -7.67 -11.92
C PHE A 107 -21.98 -6.59 -12.80
N SER A 108 -22.28 -6.90 -14.06
CA SER A 108 -23.06 -6.00 -14.91
C SER A 108 -24.44 -5.83 -14.28
N LYS A 109 -24.81 -4.57 -14.00
CA LYS A 109 -26.15 -4.20 -13.54
C LYS A 109 -27.22 -4.60 -14.54
#